data_AF-A0A1C6C6N0-F1
#
_entry.id   AF-A0A1C6C6N0-F1
#
_cell.length_a   1.000
_cell.length_b   1.000
_cell.length_c   1.000
_cell.angle_alpha   90.00
_cell.angle_beta   90.00
_cell.angle_gamma   90.00
#
_symmetry.space_group_name_H-M   'P 1'
#
loop_
_entity.id
_entity.type
_entity.pdbx_description
1 polymer ?
#
loop_
_entity_poly.entity_id
_entity_poly.type
_entity_poly.pdbx_seq_one_letter_code
_entity_poly.pdbx_strand_id
1 'polypeptide(L)'
;MKREFIHITDNNKHRLMSDSGFWHGSTNKNSRDKMKKILSMAVLNELTERQRICIVDYYLNGKKEKEIAKELGVNSSTVSRHIMKARDKLRHIASYYVN
;
A
#
# COMPACT_ATOMS: atom_id res chain seq x y z
N MET A 1 54.54 -15.94 3.17
CA MET A 1 53.24 -15.69 2.51
C MET A 1 52.70 -14.35 2.97
N LYS A 2 52.89 -13.28 2.19
CA LYS A 2 52.14 -12.03 2.41
C LYS A 2 50.82 -12.18 1.69
N ARG A 3 49.72 -12.29 2.45
CA ARG A 3 48.37 -12.18 1.88
C ARG A 3 48.12 -10.68 1.74
N GLU A 4 48.38 -10.14 0.56
CA GLU A 4 47.99 -8.77 0.22
C GLU A 4 46.46 -8.72 0.21
N PHE A 5 45.87 -8.24 1.31
CA PHE A 5 44.43 -8.06 1.40
C PHE A 5 44.06 -6.87 0.52
N ILE A 6 43.40 -7.14 -0.61
CA ILE A 6 42.87 -6.10 -1.48
C ILE A 6 41.75 -5.39 -0.72
N HIS A 7 42.01 -4.16 -0.28
CA HIS A 7 40.98 -3.33 0.34
C HIS A 7 40.01 -2.82 -0.73
N ILE A 8 38.72 -3.15 -0.55
CA ILE A 8 37.64 -2.59 -1.34
C ILE A 8 37.42 -1.15 -0.84
N THR A 9 37.94 -0.19 -1.60
CA THR A 9 37.73 1.25 -1.38
C THR A 9 36.80 1.80 -2.46
N ASP A 10 36.27 3.01 -2.26
CA ASP A 10 35.35 3.65 -3.21
C ASP A 10 35.93 3.80 -4.62
N ASN A 11 37.24 3.99 -4.75
CA ASN A 11 37.93 4.09 -6.04
C ASN A 11 38.13 2.74 -6.73
N ASN A 12 38.03 1.64 -5.98
CA ASN A 12 38.40 0.30 -6.44
C ASN A 12 37.15 -0.56 -6.66
N LYS A 13 36.04 -0.26 -5.97
CA LYS A 13 34.80 -1.05 -6.01
C LYS A 13 34.21 -1.21 -7.41
N HIS A 14 34.35 -0.20 -8.26
CA HIS A 14 33.85 -0.23 -9.63
C HIS A 14 34.57 -1.29 -10.48
N ARG A 15 35.84 -1.59 -10.20
CA ARG A 15 36.60 -2.59 -10.96
C ARG A 15 36.12 -4.02 -10.72
N LEU A 16 35.47 -4.28 -9.59
CA LEU A 16 34.80 -5.55 -9.30
C LEU A 16 33.35 -5.58 -9.81
N MET A 17 32.77 -4.41 -10.03
CA MET A 17 31.39 -4.22 -10.47
C MET A 17 31.38 -3.45 -11.79
N SER A 18 31.76 -4.14 -12.86
CA SER A 18 31.62 -3.66 -14.24
C SER A 18 30.70 -4.62 -14.99
N ASP A 19 29.42 -4.63 -14.64
CA ASP A 19 28.39 -4.82 -15.64
C ASP A 19 27.21 -3.90 -15.33
N SER A 20 27.21 -2.81 -16.09
CA SER A 20 26.11 -1.90 -16.45
C SER A 20 24.98 -1.63 -15.44
N GLY A 21 24.99 -0.40 -14.91
CA GLY A 21 23.78 0.40 -14.80
C GLY A 21 23.43 0.86 -13.38
N PHE A 22 23.94 2.02 -13.01
CA PHE A 22 23.23 3.03 -12.20
C PHE A 22 21.98 2.53 -11.46
N TRP A 23 22.14 1.90 -10.30
CA TRP A 23 21.05 1.77 -9.33
C TRP A 23 20.84 3.10 -8.61
N HIS A 24 20.46 4.15 -9.35
CA HIS A 24 19.71 5.25 -8.76
C HIS A 24 18.26 4.78 -8.66
N GLY A 25 17.96 3.99 -7.61
CA GLY A 25 16.58 3.71 -7.26
C GLY A 25 15.90 5.04 -6.93
N SER A 26 15.11 5.58 -7.86
CA SER A 26 14.27 6.73 -7.58
C SER A 26 13.25 6.29 -6.53
N THR A 27 13.29 6.93 -5.36
CA THR A 27 12.32 6.60 -4.31
C THR A 27 10.91 7.00 -4.79
N ASN A 28 9.99 6.03 -4.78
CA ASN A 28 8.57 6.30 -5.05
C ASN A 28 7.83 6.89 -3.83
N LYS A 29 8.58 7.36 -2.82
CA LYS A 29 8.03 7.91 -1.56
C LYS A 29 6.99 9.00 -1.83
N ASN A 30 7.30 9.98 -2.70
CA ASN A 30 6.37 11.06 -3.02
C ASN A 30 5.08 10.55 -3.66
N SER A 31 5.17 9.60 -4.59
CA SER A 31 3.99 9.00 -5.24
C SER A 31 3.16 8.19 -4.24
N ARG A 32 3.81 7.46 -3.33
CA ARG A 32 3.15 6.71 -2.24
C ARG A 32 2.42 7.62 -1.27
N ASP A 33 3.04 8.72 -0.86
CA ASP A 33 2.44 9.67 0.08
C ASP A 33 1.27 10.44 -0.55
N LYS A 34 1.36 10.77 -1.84
CA LYS A 34 0.22 11.30 -2.62
C LYS A 34 -0.93 10.29 -2.67
N MET A 35 -0.64 9.03 -3.02
CA MET A 35 -1.66 7.98 -3.09
C MET A 35 -2.36 7.74 -1.75
N LYS A 36 -1.61 7.74 -0.64
CA LYS A 36 -2.19 7.65 0.71
C LYS A 36 -3.16 8.80 0.97
N LYS A 37 -2.79 10.05 0.69
CA LYS A 37 -3.67 11.21 0.87
C LYS A 37 -4.95 11.09 0.05
N ILE A 38 -4.83 10.70 -1.21
CA ILE A 38 -5.98 10.52 -2.12
C ILE A 38 -6.91 9.43 -1.58
N LEU A 39 -6.38 8.27 -1.20
CA LEU A 39 -7.18 7.17 -0.66
C LEU A 39 -7.84 7.53 0.67
N SER A 40 -7.14 8.25 1.57
CA SER A 40 -7.73 8.75 2.81
C SER A 40 -8.89 9.70 2.54
N MET A 41 -8.75 10.62 1.59
CA MET A 41 -9.85 11.51 1.20
C MET A 41 -11.00 10.74 0.54
N ALA A 42 -10.72 9.74 -0.30
CA ALA A 42 -11.73 8.91 -0.93
C ALA A 42 -12.53 8.10 0.10
N VAL A 43 -11.86 7.53 1.11
CA VAL A 43 -12.54 6.88 2.23
C VAL A 43 -13.47 7.87 2.96
N LEU A 44 -13.05 9.13 3.09
CA LEU A 44 -13.78 10.15 3.83
C LEU A 44 -14.92 10.83 3.05
N ASN A 45 -14.87 10.88 1.72
CA ASN A 45 -15.81 11.65 0.92
C ASN A 45 -16.60 10.80 -0.09
N GLU A 46 -16.02 9.72 -0.58
CA GLU A 46 -16.57 8.94 -1.70
C GLU A 46 -17.30 7.66 -1.24
N LEU A 47 -16.95 7.13 -0.07
CA LEU A 47 -17.60 5.96 0.50
C LEU A 47 -18.85 6.35 1.28
N THR A 48 -19.92 5.55 1.12
CA THR A 48 -21.09 5.64 2.00
C THR A 48 -20.69 5.29 3.43
N GLU A 49 -21.47 5.74 4.42
CA GLU A 49 -21.20 5.48 5.82
C GLU A 49 -20.98 3.99 6.12
N ARG A 50 -21.88 3.12 5.63
CA ARG A 50 -21.75 1.66 5.82
C ARG A 50 -20.52 1.06 5.14
N GLN A 51 -20.17 1.54 3.94
CA GLN A 51 -18.95 1.11 3.24
C GLN A 51 -17.69 1.50 4.03
N ARG A 52 -17.68 2.73 4.57
CA ARG A 52 -16.58 3.26 5.37
C ARG A 52 -16.41 2.53 6.69
N ILE A 53 -17.48 2.33 7.45
CA ILE A 53 -17.44 1.58 8.71
C ILE A 53 -16.87 0.19 8.45
N CYS A 54 -17.42 -0.54 7.47
CA CYS A 54 -16.97 -1.90 7.19
C CYS A 54 -15.50 -1.96 6.74
N ILE A 55 -15.04 -1.05 5.88
CA ILE A 55 -13.65 -1.08 5.40
C ILE A 55 -12.64 -0.66 6.48
N VAL A 56 -12.99 0.32 7.32
CA VAL A 56 -12.17 0.79 8.44
C VAL A 56 -12.05 -0.31 9.50
N ASP A 57 -13.17 -0.90 9.91
CA ASP A 57 -13.15 -1.95 10.91
C ASP A 57 -12.39 -3.19 10.45
N TYR A 58 -12.55 -3.58 9.18
CA TYR A 58 -11.88 -4.75 8.64
C TYR A 58 -10.37 -4.54 8.45
N TYR A 59 -9.95 -3.45 7.78
CA TYR A 59 -8.53 -3.25 7.42
C TYR A 59 -7.72 -2.49 8.46
N LEU A 60 -8.33 -1.55 9.20
CA LEU A 60 -7.60 -0.72 10.17
C LEU A 60 -7.74 -1.26 11.60
N ASN A 61 -8.92 -1.74 11.97
CA ASN A 61 -9.17 -2.28 13.31
C ASN A 61 -9.00 -3.82 13.39
N GLY A 62 -8.77 -4.49 12.26
CA GLY A 62 -8.51 -5.93 12.20
C GLY A 62 -9.70 -6.83 12.57
N LYS A 63 -10.93 -6.29 12.59
CA LYS A 63 -12.13 -7.06 12.93
C LYS A 63 -12.49 -8.05 11.82
N LYS A 64 -13.02 -9.20 12.20
CA LYS A 64 -13.60 -10.18 11.26
C LYS A 64 -14.98 -9.71 10.81
N GLU A 65 -15.38 -10.08 9.59
CA GLU A 65 -16.71 -9.72 9.05
C GLU A 65 -17.88 -10.12 9.97
N LYS A 66 -17.76 -11.24 10.70
CA LYS A 66 -18.78 -11.69 11.67
C LYS A 66 -18.91 -10.75 12.88
N GLU A 67 -17.81 -10.16 13.33
CA GLU A 67 -17.80 -9.23 14.46
C GLU A 67 -18.46 -7.90 14.04
N ILE A 68 -18.05 -7.39 12.88
CA ILE A 68 -18.65 -6.19 12.26
C ILE A 68 -20.15 -6.40 12.02
N ALA A 69 -20.53 -7.57 11.50
CA ALA A 69 -21.93 -7.91 11.24
C ALA A 69 -22.77 -7.88 12.53
N LYS A 70 -22.23 -8.44 13.61
CA LYS A 70 -22.88 -8.44 14.93
C LYS A 70 -23.05 -7.01 15.47
N GLU A 71 -22.02 -6.18 15.37
CA GLU A 71 -22.07 -4.78 15.82
C GLU A 71 -23.06 -3.93 15.01
N LEU A 72 -23.15 -4.17 13.70
CA LEU A 72 -24.03 -3.42 12.80
C LEU A 72 -25.47 -3.96 12.76
N GLY A 73 -25.74 -5.12 13.38
CA GLY A 73 -27.06 -5.78 13.34
C GLY A 73 -27.44 -6.29 11.94
N VAL A 74 -26.46 -6.74 11.14
CA VAL A 74 -26.67 -7.21 9.76
C VAL A 74 -26.04 -8.59 9.55
N ASN A 75 -26.32 -9.23 8.41
CA ASN A 75 -25.65 -10.47 8.02
C ASN A 75 -24.20 -10.24 7.58
N SER A 76 -23.33 -11.23 7.81
CA SER A 76 -21.92 -11.16 7.34
C SER A 76 -21.80 -11.00 5.84
N SER A 77 -22.72 -11.58 5.05
CA SER A 77 -22.76 -11.38 3.60
C SER A 77 -23.03 -9.92 3.21
N THR A 78 -23.79 -9.17 4.02
CA THR A 78 -24.02 -7.73 3.82
C THR A 78 -22.74 -6.95 4.06
N VAL A 79 -22.00 -7.26 5.14
CA VAL A 79 -20.68 -6.66 5.43
C VAL A 79 -19.71 -6.93 4.28
N SER A 80 -19.62 -8.18 3.81
CA SER A 80 -18.73 -8.54 2.71
C SER A 80 -19.05 -7.76 1.42
N ARG A 81 -20.35 -7.59 1.10
CA ARG A 81 -20.78 -6.75 -0.04
C ARG A 81 -20.40 -5.28 0.15
N HIS A 82 -20.52 -4.73 1.36
CA HIS A 82 -20.08 -3.36 1.64
C HIS A 82 -18.57 -3.21 1.46
N ILE A 83 -17.76 -4.15 1.97
CA ILE A 83 -16.31 -4.14 1.80
C ILE A 83 -15.94 -4.23 0.32
N MET A 84 -16.55 -5.14 -0.43
CA MET A 84 -16.31 -5.31 -1.87
C MET A 84 -16.62 -4.02 -2.63
N LYS A 85 -17.79 -3.43 -2.43
CA LYS A 85 -18.19 -2.18 -3.11
C LYS A 85 -17.30 -1.00 -2.71
N ALA A 86 -16.87 -0.92 -1.45
CA ALA A 86 -15.91 0.08 -1.00
C ALA A 86 -14.57 -0.08 -1.73
N ARG A 87 -14.05 -1.31 -1.79
CA ARG A 87 -12.79 -1.64 -2.49
C ARG A 87 -12.84 -1.31 -3.98
N ASP A 88 -13.92 -1.65 -4.67
CA ASP A 88 -14.08 -1.38 -6.09
C ASP A 88 -14.05 0.12 -6.36
N LYS A 89 -14.74 0.90 -5.53
CA LYS A 89 -14.75 2.37 -5.63
C LYS A 89 -13.36 2.96 -5.37
N LEU A 90 -12.67 2.54 -4.31
CA LEU A 90 -11.32 3.01 -4.02
C LEU A 90 -10.32 2.62 -5.12
N ARG A 91 -10.44 1.42 -5.68
CA ARG A 91 -9.60 0.97 -6.80
C ARG A 91 -9.85 1.81 -8.05
N HIS A 92 -11.10 2.09 -8.36
CA HIS A 92 -11.47 2.95 -9.48
C HIS A 92 -10.85 4.34 -9.32
N ILE A 93 -11.00 4.96 -8.14
CA ILE A 93 -10.36 6.24 -7.84
C ILE A 93 -8.84 6.16 -7.97
N ALA A 94 -8.21 5.14 -7.41
CA ALA A 94 -6.76 4.96 -7.49
C ALA A 94 -6.27 4.81 -8.94
N SER A 95 -7.04 4.18 -9.82
CA SER A 95 -6.66 3.96 -11.23
C SER A 95 -6.38 5.25 -12.01
N TYR A 96 -7.00 6.37 -11.62
CA TYR A 96 -6.72 7.68 -12.22
C TYR A 96 -5.33 8.25 -11.88
N TYR A 97 -4.65 7.69 -10.87
CA TYR A 97 -3.40 8.24 -10.32
C TYR A 97 -2.22 7.25 -10.39
N VAL A 98 -2.41 6.06 -10.98
CA VAL A 98 -1.38 5.00 -11.10
C VAL A 98 -0.77 4.93 -12.52
N ASN A 99 -1.06 5.88 -13.40
CA ASN A 99 -0.43 5.97 -14.73
C ASN A 99 0.96 6.63 -14.67
#